data_AF-A0A4S2AWG0-F1
#
_entry.id   AF-A0A4S2AWG0-F1
#
_cell.length_a   1.000
_cell.length_b   1.000
_cell.length_c   1.000
_cell.angle_alpha   90.00
_cell.angle_beta   90.00
_cell.angle_gamma   90.00
#
_symmetry.space_group_name_H-M   'P 1'
#
loop_
_entity.id
_entity.type
_entity.pdbx_description
1 polymer ?
#
loop_
_entity_poly.entity_id
_entity_poly.type
_entity_poly.pdbx_seq_one_letter_code
_entity_poly.pdbx_strand_id
1 'polypeptide(L)'
;MKHLTVKSVVIALALLTVNCSTTKRDGRDNAPIPSVSAQHKNAMSSPSQAGVMPKAHIYKTNGNYNDNVPVTMNADGSQLISYPAPSDISNASAPLPLADGYLLDRRGISPTTAFTSYTYSRYSALSTAPDASQLIKSIIPGAKVTEIVELPMTTSQTASDTARCNNLIREGLPGCKVLMAPQVYHLQE
;
A
#
# COMPACT_ATOMS: atom_id res chain seq x y z
N MET A 1 -7.70 -45.31 22.02
CA MET A 1 -8.07 -45.28 20.58
C MET A 1 -9.55 -45.58 20.49
N LYS A 2 -10.39 -44.59 20.18
CA LYS A 2 -11.84 -44.78 20.04
C LYS A 2 -12.24 -44.22 18.68
N HIS A 3 -12.62 -45.12 17.78
CA HIS A 3 -13.16 -44.84 16.46
C HIS A 3 -14.47 -44.06 16.59
N LEU A 4 -14.60 -42.95 15.85
CA LEU A 4 -15.90 -42.33 15.60
C LEU A 4 -16.03 -42.10 14.09
N THR A 5 -16.74 -43.03 13.46
CA THR A 5 -17.16 -42.97 12.06
C THR A 5 -18.50 -42.25 12.00
N VAL A 6 -18.60 -41.13 11.28
CA VAL A 6 -19.90 -40.52 10.93
C VAL A 6 -20.00 -40.40 9.42
N LYS A 7 -21.10 -40.94 8.91
CA LYS A 7 -21.43 -41.20 7.51
C LYS A 7 -21.84 -39.90 6.81
N SER A 8 -21.48 -39.86 5.53
CA SER A 8 -21.78 -38.86 4.52
C SER A 8 -23.23 -38.37 4.51
N VAL A 9 -23.41 -37.07 4.25
CA VAL A 9 -24.64 -36.50 3.70
C VAL A 9 -24.27 -35.70 2.46
N VAL A 10 -24.75 -36.18 1.32
CA VAL A 10 -24.67 -35.53 0.00
C VAL A 10 -25.88 -34.61 -0.11
N ILE A 11 -25.66 -33.32 -0.38
CA ILE A 11 -26.72 -32.40 -0.81
C ILE A 11 -26.28 -31.80 -2.13
N ALA A 12 -26.85 -32.33 -3.21
CA ALA A 12 -26.89 -31.71 -4.52
C ALA A 12 -28.15 -30.84 -4.59
N LEU A 13 -28.01 -29.57 -4.99
CA LEU A 13 -29.16 -28.75 -5.40
C LEU A 13 -28.76 -27.79 -6.52
N ALA A 14 -29.70 -27.61 -7.45
CA ALA A 14 -29.49 -27.39 -8.86
C ALA A 14 -29.36 -25.92 -9.32
N LEU A 15 -28.87 -25.80 -10.55
CA LEU A 15 -28.70 -24.62 -11.41
C LEU A 15 -29.99 -23.83 -11.66
N LEU A 16 -29.89 -22.49 -11.72
CA LEU A 16 -30.71 -21.64 -12.58
C LEU A 16 -29.86 -20.49 -13.13
N THR A 17 -29.54 -20.56 -14.43
CA THR A 17 -28.98 -19.46 -15.22
C THR A 17 -30.10 -18.64 -15.83
N VAL A 18 -30.14 -17.33 -15.57
CA VAL A 18 -31.06 -16.40 -16.26
C VAL A 18 -30.25 -15.49 -17.18
N ASN A 19 -30.51 -15.62 -18.47
CA ASN A 19 -29.92 -14.88 -19.59
C ASN A 19 -30.84 -13.72 -19.97
N CYS A 20 -30.41 -12.47 -19.77
CA CYS A 20 -31.15 -11.30 -20.25
C CYS A 20 -30.77 -10.98 -21.70
N SER A 21 -31.63 -11.36 -22.65
CA SER A 21 -31.60 -10.90 -24.03
C SER A 21 -32.79 -9.96 -24.26
N THR A 22 -32.55 -8.66 -24.43
CA THR A 22 -33.61 -7.68 -24.75
C THR A 22 -33.68 -7.48 -26.26
N THR A 23 -34.72 -8.07 -26.87
CA THR A 23 -35.09 -7.82 -28.26
C THR A 23 -36.10 -6.67 -28.30
N LYS A 24 -35.82 -5.62 -29.08
CA LYS A 24 -36.86 -4.71 -29.61
C LYS A 24 -36.74 -4.73 -31.13
N ARG A 25 -37.83 -5.13 -31.79
CA ARG A 25 -38.10 -4.91 -33.21
C ARG A 25 -39.32 -4.02 -33.33
N ASP A 26 -39.22 -3.03 -34.19
CA ASP A 26 -40.22 -2.42 -35.08
C ASP A 26 -39.46 -1.28 -35.78
N GLY A 27 -39.58 -0.95 -37.05
CA GLY A 27 -40.39 -1.35 -38.20
C GLY A 27 -39.82 -0.55 -39.38
N ARG A 28 -40.06 -0.98 -40.62
CA ARG A 28 -39.56 -0.33 -41.84
C ARG A 28 -40.11 1.10 -41.97
N ASP A 29 -39.30 2.04 -42.49
CA ASP A 29 -39.64 2.83 -43.68
C ASP A 29 -38.42 3.60 -44.22
N ASN A 30 -38.24 3.51 -45.54
CA ASN A 30 -37.20 4.20 -46.32
C ASN A 30 -37.64 5.63 -46.63
N ALA A 31 -36.78 6.62 -46.34
CA ALA A 31 -36.69 7.85 -47.12
C ALA A 31 -35.26 8.46 -46.99
N PRO A 32 -34.62 8.90 -48.09
CA PRO A 32 -33.27 9.44 -48.07
C PRO A 32 -33.30 10.95 -47.86
N ILE A 33 -32.57 11.46 -46.86
CA ILE A 33 -32.30 12.90 -46.71
C ILE A 33 -30.91 13.09 -46.04
N PRO A 34 -30.23 14.22 -46.26
CA PRO A 34 -29.09 14.36 -47.15
C PRO A 34 -27.77 14.53 -46.37
N SER A 35 -26.67 14.43 -47.10
CA SER A 35 -25.30 14.73 -46.69
C SER A 35 -25.22 16.06 -45.91
N VAL A 36 -24.88 16.00 -44.62
CA VAL A 36 -24.45 17.19 -43.87
C VAL A 36 -22.96 17.02 -43.59
N SER A 37 -22.16 17.63 -44.45
CA SER A 37 -20.79 18.02 -44.12
C SER A 37 -20.84 18.97 -42.94
N ALA A 38 -20.31 18.55 -41.79
CA ALA A 38 -19.95 19.46 -40.72
C ALA A 38 -18.60 19.00 -40.13
N GLN A 39 -17.53 19.42 -40.78
CA GLN A 39 -16.28 19.65 -40.09
C GLN A 39 -16.53 20.76 -39.07
N HIS A 40 -16.48 20.43 -37.78
CA HIS A 40 -16.01 21.36 -36.76
C HIS A 40 -15.07 20.59 -35.84
N LYS A 41 -13.78 20.71 -36.12
CA LYS A 41 -12.70 20.33 -35.21
C LYS A 41 -12.70 21.32 -34.04
N ASN A 42 -13.60 21.16 -33.08
CA ASN A 42 -13.35 21.65 -31.74
C ASN A 42 -12.79 20.49 -30.93
N ALA A 43 -11.48 20.28 -31.07
CA ALA A 43 -10.72 19.57 -30.06
C ALA A 43 -10.81 20.42 -28.79
N MET A 44 -11.76 20.06 -27.93
CA MET A 44 -11.82 20.54 -26.56
C MET A 44 -10.54 20.05 -25.88
N SER A 45 -9.51 20.87 -25.89
CA SER A 45 -8.35 20.68 -25.01
C SER A 45 -8.84 20.95 -23.60
N SER A 46 -9.40 19.91 -22.97
CA SER A 46 -9.63 19.91 -21.54
C SER A 46 -8.29 20.22 -20.87
N PRO A 47 -8.20 21.23 -19.98
CA PRO A 47 -7.01 21.41 -19.18
C PRO A 47 -6.82 20.12 -18.39
N SER A 48 -5.71 19.43 -18.65
CA SER A 48 -5.33 18.24 -17.91
C SER A 48 -5.29 18.64 -16.45
N GLN A 49 -6.23 18.15 -15.63
CA GLN A 49 -6.10 18.23 -14.18
C GLN A 49 -4.80 17.49 -13.87
N ALA A 50 -3.73 18.25 -13.63
CA ALA A 50 -2.49 17.71 -13.12
C ALA A 50 -2.85 17.03 -11.80
N GLY A 51 -2.93 15.71 -11.82
CA GLY A 51 -3.28 14.92 -10.64
C GLY A 51 -2.29 15.24 -9.53
N VAL A 52 -2.79 15.57 -8.35
CA VAL A 52 -1.92 15.75 -7.17
C VAL A 52 -1.25 14.41 -6.91
N MET A 53 0.04 14.32 -7.22
CA MET A 53 0.82 13.12 -6.93
C MET A 53 1.13 13.06 -5.42
N PRO A 54 0.97 11.89 -4.77
CA PRO A 54 1.39 11.72 -3.38
C PRO A 54 2.86 12.06 -3.20
N LYS A 55 3.17 12.81 -2.13
CA LYS A 55 4.53 13.12 -1.72
C LYS A 55 5.19 11.92 -1.05
N ALA A 56 6.51 11.84 -1.14
CA ALA A 56 7.30 10.82 -0.48
C ALA A 56 7.34 11.06 1.03
N HIS A 57 7.37 9.97 1.79
CA HIS A 57 7.71 9.98 3.21
C HIS A 57 9.06 9.31 3.43
N ILE A 58 9.87 9.89 4.31
CA ILE A 58 11.06 9.25 4.87
C ILE A 58 10.85 9.04 6.37
N TYR A 59 11.46 8.01 6.93
CA TYR A 59 11.24 7.67 8.33
C TYR A 59 12.50 7.10 8.99
N LYS A 60 12.49 7.08 10.32
CA LYS A 60 13.50 6.39 11.14
C LYS A 60 12.83 5.37 12.05
N THR A 61 13.61 4.39 12.47
CA THR A 61 13.23 3.36 13.43
C THR A 61 14.22 3.35 14.60
N ASN A 62 13.81 2.79 15.74
CA ASN A 62 14.67 2.64 16.92
C ASN A 62 15.66 1.45 16.84
N GLY A 63 15.85 0.89 15.65
CA GLY A 63 16.69 -0.28 15.39
C GLY A 63 16.68 -0.61 13.89
N ASN A 64 17.50 -1.56 13.46
CA ASN A 64 17.53 -1.97 12.05
C ASN A 64 16.45 -3.02 11.77
N TYR A 65 15.39 -2.60 11.09
CA TYR A 65 14.27 -3.45 10.68
C TYR A 65 14.02 -3.34 9.17
N ASN A 66 15.05 -2.98 8.40
CA ASN A 66 14.90 -2.62 6.98
C ASN A 66 14.49 -3.81 6.11
N ASP A 67 14.78 -5.04 6.54
CA ASP A 67 14.37 -6.25 5.83
C ASP A 67 13.06 -6.82 6.40
N ASN A 68 12.50 -6.23 7.45
CA ASN A 68 11.35 -6.78 8.15
C ASN A 68 10.04 -6.24 7.57
N VAL A 69 9.07 -7.14 7.35
CA VAL A 69 7.76 -6.75 6.80
C VAL A 69 7.00 -5.91 7.83
N PRO A 70 6.62 -4.66 7.48
CA PRO A 70 5.82 -3.82 8.34
C PRO A 70 4.35 -4.22 8.29
N VAL A 71 3.68 -4.07 9.43
CA VAL A 71 2.24 -4.22 9.58
C VAL A 71 1.68 -3.05 10.36
N THR A 72 0.41 -2.72 10.17
CA THR A 72 -0.24 -1.61 10.86
C THR A 72 -1.08 -2.14 12.01
N MET A 73 -0.78 -1.66 13.21
CA MET A 73 -1.58 -1.91 14.40
C MET A 73 -2.60 -0.79 14.62
N ASN A 74 -3.59 -1.07 15.45
CA ASN A 74 -4.44 -0.01 16.01
C ASN A 74 -3.65 0.84 17.03
N ALA A 75 -4.26 1.92 17.51
CA ALA A 75 -3.57 2.90 18.36
C ALA A 75 -3.01 2.34 19.68
N ASP A 76 -3.67 1.32 20.26
CA ASP A 76 -3.21 0.68 21.51
C ASP A 76 -2.28 -0.52 21.28
N GLY A 77 -2.04 -0.91 20.02
CA GLY A 77 -1.16 -2.04 19.67
C GLY A 77 -1.76 -3.43 19.91
N SER A 78 -3.04 -3.56 20.24
CA SER A 78 -3.69 -4.85 20.55
C SER A 78 -4.21 -5.60 19.32
N GLN A 79 -4.46 -4.90 18.21
CA GLN A 79 -5.11 -5.46 17.02
C GLN A 79 -4.39 -5.10 15.74
N LEU A 80 -4.33 -6.06 14.83
CA LEU A 80 -3.81 -5.89 13.48
C LEU A 80 -4.87 -5.23 12.59
N ILE A 81 -4.55 -4.07 12.03
CA ILE A 81 -5.44 -3.29 11.17
C ILE A 81 -5.16 -3.55 9.69
N SER A 82 -3.87 -3.70 9.33
CA SER A 82 -3.48 -3.94 7.93
C SER A 82 -2.15 -4.69 7.85
N TYR A 83 -2.05 -5.57 6.86
CA TYR A 83 -0.84 -6.32 6.52
C TYR A 83 -0.87 -6.71 5.03
N PRO A 84 0.28 -6.85 4.36
CA PRO A 84 0.32 -7.20 2.95
C PRO A 84 -0.01 -8.68 2.72
N ALA A 85 -0.59 -9.02 1.57
CA ALA A 85 -0.49 -10.38 1.07
C ALA A 85 0.95 -10.68 0.62
N PRO A 86 1.41 -11.95 0.65
CA PRO A 86 2.73 -12.33 0.13
C PRO A 86 2.99 -11.82 -1.30
N SER A 87 1.96 -11.85 -2.16
CA SER A 87 2.01 -11.38 -3.54
C SER A 87 2.15 -9.86 -3.71
N ASP A 88 1.84 -9.07 -2.67
CA ASP A 88 1.88 -7.60 -2.73
C ASP A 88 3.29 -7.06 -2.51
N ILE A 89 4.22 -7.90 -2.05
CA ILE A 89 5.56 -7.47 -1.66
C ILE A 89 6.65 -8.29 -2.33
N SER A 90 7.79 -7.64 -2.49
CA SER A 90 9.03 -8.24 -2.95
C SER A 90 10.20 -7.55 -2.25
N ASN A 91 11.44 -7.94 -2.58
CA ASN A 91 12.63 -7.21 -2.11
C ASN A 91 12.63 -5.74 -2.56
N ALA A 92 11.96 -5.39 -3.67
CA ALA A 92 11.82 -4.01 -4.11
C ALA A 92 10.86 -3.19 -3.22
N SER A 93 10.07 -3.85 -2.38
CA SER A 93 9.14 -3.22 -1.42
C SER A 93 9.80 -2.85 -0.08
N ALA A 94 11.03 -3.31 0.18
CA ALA A 94 11.82 -2.88 1.35
C ALA A 94 12.01 -1.37 1.35
N PRO A 95 12.26 -0.66 2.45
CA PRO A 95 12.70 0.73 2.40
C PRO A 95 13.99 0.90 1.57
N LEU A 96 14.21 2.10 1.02
CA LEU A 96 15.51 2.47 0.45
C LEU A 96 16.32 3.25 1.50
N PRO A 97 17.50 2.79 1.92
CA PRO A 97 18.34 3.52 2.87
C PRO A 97 18.78 4.88 2.33
N LEU A 98 18.73 5.89 3.18
CA LEU A 98 19.14 7.28 2.92
C LEU A 98 20.14 7.74 3.99
N ALA A 99 20.61 8.98 3.87
CA ALA A 99 21.53 9.60 4.81
C ALA A 99 20.95 9.66 6.24
N ASP A 100 21.85 9.70 7.22
CA ASP A 100 21.56 9.91 8.64
C ASP A 100 20.54 8.94 9.25
N GLY A 101 20.47 7.73 8.71
CA GLY A 101 19.60 6.65 9.17
C GLY A 101 18.15 6.76 8.71
N TYR A 102 17.82 7.70 7.82
CA TYR A 102 16.50 7.74 7.21
C TYR A 102 16.30 6.62 6.19
N LEU A 103 15.04 6.26 6.01
CA LEU A 103 14.55 5.25 5.09
C LEU A 103 13.47 5.86 4.21
N LEU A 104 13.57 5.72 2.89
CA LEU A 104 12.47 6.06 1.99
C LEU A 104 11.36 5.03 2.13
N ASP A 105 10.15 5.49 2.43
CA ASP A 105 8.98 4.64 2.48
C ASP A 105 8.57 4.18 1.08
N ARG A 106 8.48 2.85 0.92
CA ARG A 106 7.95 2.15 -0.27
C ARG A 106 6.81 1.20 0.07
N ARG A 107 6.34 1.20 1.32
CA ARG A 107 5.33 0.27 1.84
C ARG A 107 4.09 0.93 2.43
N GLY A 108 4.21 2.16 2.92
CA GLY A 108 3.16 2.84 3.68
C GLY A 108 3.41 2.66 5.16
N ILE A 109 4.27 3.51 5.73
CA ILE A 109 4.59 3.54 7.15
C ILE A 109 3.70 4.58 7.86
N SER A 110 3.35 4.28 9.11
CA SER A 110 2.61 5.17 9.99
C SER A 110 3.18 5.12 11.41
N PRO A 111 2.74 6.02 12.32
CA PRO A 111 3.14 5.95 13.73
C PRO A 111 2.74 4.63 14.43
N THR A 112 1.74 3.91 13.90
CA THR A 112 1.29 2.61 14.45
C THR A 112 1.85 1.42 13.68
N THR A 113 2.85 1.63 12.83
CA THR A 113 3.58 0.53 12.18
C THR A 113 4.38 -0.26 13.20
N ALA A 114 4.20 -1.58 13.18
CA ALA A 114 5.04 -2.56 13.85
C ALA A 114 5.82 -3.37 12.81
N PHE A 115 6.95 -3.96 13.23
CA PHE A 115 7.81 -4.75 12.36
C PHE A 115 7.77 -6.22 12.76
N THR A 116 7.48 -7.11 11.81
CA THR A 116 7.47 -8.55 12.04
C THR A 116 8.86 -9.16 11.89
N SER A 117 9.09 -10.33 12.47
CA SER A 117 10.32 -11.11 12.26
C SER A 117 10.41 -11.75 10.87
N TYR A 118 9.37 -11.62 10.03
CA TYR A 118 9.45 -12.04 8.64
C TYR A 118 10.29 -11.07 7.83
N THR A 119 11.27 -11.62 7.10
CA THR A 119 11.97 -10.84 6.08
C THR A 119 11.12 -10.70 4.82
N TYR A 120 11.38 -9.68 4.00
CA TYR A 120 10.69 -9.53 2.70
C TYR A 120 10.85 -10.78 1.83
N SER A 121 12.05 -11.34 1.77
CA SER A 121 12.32 -12.56 1.01
C SER A 121 11.55 -13.77 1.54
N ARG A 122 11.48 -13.94 2.87
CA ARG A 122 10.74 -15.08 3.47
C ARG A 122 9.24 -14.91 3.31
N TYR A 123 8.71 -13.72 3.53
CA TYR A 123 7.27 -13.47 3.50
C TYR A 123 6.69 -13.58 2.09
N SER A 124 7.37 -12.99 1.09
CA SER A 124 6.94 -13.04 -0.30
C SER A 124 6.94 -14.46 -0.89
N ALA A 125 7.73 -15.37 -0.32
CA ALA A 125 7.77 -16.78 -0.72
C ALA A 125 6.61 -17.62 -0.14
N LEU A 126 5.79 -17.07 0.76
CA LEU A 126 4.65 -17.79 1.33
C LEU A 126 3.51 -17.91 0.30
N SER A 127 2.83 -19.06 0.30
CA SER A 127 1.65 -19.27 -0.55
C SER A 127 0.43 -18.48 -0.08
N THR A 128 0.34 -18.21 1.22
CA THR A 128 -0.71 -17.42 1.86
C THR A 128 -0.13 -16.61 3.01
N ALA A 129 -0.74 -15.46 3.32
CA ALA A 129 -0.39 -14.70 4.51
C ALA A 129 -0.61 -15.57 5.77
N PRO A 130 0.27 -15.48 6.78
CA PRO A 130 -0.02 -15.97 8.12
C PRO A 130 -1.29 -15.30 8.67
N ASP A 131 -2.00 -15.96 9.57
CA ASP A 131 -3.16 -15.34 10.20
C ASP A 131 -2.76 -14.18 11.14
N ALA A 132 -3.73 -13.33 11.50
CA ALA A 132 -3.47 -12.15 12.31
C ALA A 132 -2.79 -12.47 13.65
N SER A 133 -3.13 -13.59 14.29
CA SER A 133 -2.54 -13.99 15.57
C SER A 133 -1.06 -14.39 15.41
N GLN A 134 -0.72 -15.05 14.30
CA GLN A 134 0.66 -15.40 13.95
C GLN A 134 1.47 -14.15 13.63
N LEU A 135 0.90 -13.19 12.90
CA LEU A 135 1.56 -11.92 12.62
C LEU A 135 1.84 -11.13 13.89
N ILE A 136 0.86 -11.01 14.80
CA ILE A 136 1.05 -10.33 16.10
C ILE A 136 2.16 -11.00 16.91
N LYS A 137 2.17 -12.35 17.00
CA LYS A 137 3.25 -13.09 17.70
C LYS A 137 4.62 -12.92 17.06
N SER A 138 4.67 -12.61 15.77
CA SER A 138 5.91 -12.40 15.04
C SER A 138 6.47 -10.98 15.19
N ILE A 139 5.71 -10.04 15.76
CA ILE A 139 6.16 -8.65 15.96
C ILE A 139 7.41 -8.64 16.85
N ILE A 140 8.42 -7.90 16.40
CA ILE A 140 9.67 -7.70 17.14
C ILE A 140 9.38 -6.78 18.33
N PRO A 141 9.56 -7.25 19.58
CA PRO A 141 9.21 -6.46 20.76
C PRO A 141 9.97 -5.13 20.80
N GLY A 142 9.22 -4.03 20.97
CA GLY A 142 9.78 -2.68 21.08
C GLY A 142 10.25 -2.04 19.77
N ALA A 143 10.20 -2.76 18.64
CA ALA A 143 10.48 -2.19 17.32
C ALA A 143 9.40 -1.17 16.95
N LYS A 144 9.81 0.07 16.63
CA LYS A 144 8.88 1.15 16.29
C LYS A 144 9.50 2.18 15.36
N VAL A 145 8.62 2.87 14.65
CA VAL A 145 8.93 4.12 13.96
C VAL A 145 9.16 5.21 15.01
N THR A 146 10.17 6.04 14.80
CA THR A 146 10.53 7.13 15.72
C THR A 146 10.34 8.50 15.09
N GLU A 147 10.34 8.58 13.77
CA GLU A 147 10.24 9.83 13.04
C GLU A 147 9.66 9.58 11.66
N ILE A 148 8.81 10.49 11.18
CA ILE A 148 8.26 10.49 9.82
C ILE A 148 8.28 11.93 9.29
N VAL A 149 8.83 12.10 8.10
CA VAL A 149 8.94 13.39 7.42
C VAL A 149 8.40 13.27 6.00
N GLU A 150 7.52 14.19 5.62
CA GLU A 150 7.04 14.34 4.24
C GLU A 150 7.95 15.26 3.45
N LEU A 151 8.44 14.75 2.32
CA LEU A 151 9.33 15.46 1.40
C LEU A 151 8.55 16.33 0.40
N PRO A 152 9.16 17.40 -0.14
CA PRO A 152 8.57 18.21 -1.21
C PRO A 152 8.69 17.56 -2.61
N MET A 153 8.79 16.23 -2.68
CA MET A 153 8.93 15.47 -3.92
C MET A 153 8.25 14.10 -3.80
N THR A 154 7.99 13.43 -4.92
CA THR A 154 7.31 12.11 -4.96
C THR A 154 8.28 10.96 -4.64
N THR A 155 7.75 9.80 -4.26
CA THR A 155 8.57 8.60 -3.98
C THR A 155 9.43 8.20 -5.17
N SER A 156 8.89 8.31 -6.40
CA SER A 156 9.61 7.99 -7.63
C SER A 156 10.80 8.94 -7.87
N GLN A 157 10.62 10.25 -7.66
CA GLN A 157 11.69 11.22 -7.76
C GLN A 157 12.78 10.95 -6.72
N THR A 158 12.40 10.71 -5.46
CA THR A 158 13.36 10.38 -4.39
C THR A 158 14.14 9.11 -4.67
N ALA A 159 13.47 8.07 -5.19
CA ALA A 159 14.12 6.80 -5.52
C ALA A 159 15.08 6.92 -6.71
N SER A 160 14.76 7.78 -7.67
CA SER A 160 15.59 7.99 -8.87
C SER A 160 16.79 8.91 -8.63
N ASP A 161 16.72 9.77 -7.60
CA ASP A 161 17.78 10.71 -7.22
C ASP A 161 17.95 10.76 -5.70
N THR A 162 18.53 9.69 -5.15
CA THR A 162 18.83 9.61 -3.71
C THR A 162 19.90 10.60 -3.29
N ALA A 163 20.79 11.04 -4.18
CA ALA A 163 21.83 12.02 -3.87
C ALA A 163 21.21 13.37 -3.49
N ARG A 164 20.23 13.85 -4.26
CA ARG A 164 19.48 15.08 -3.91
C ARG A 164 18.75 14.95 -2.58
N CYS A 165 18.10 13.82 -2.33
CA CYS A 165 17.41 13.59 -1.05
C CYS A 165 18.38 13.55 0.13
N ASN A 166 19.53 12.90 -0.05
CA ASN A 166 20.57 12.83 0.98
C ASN A 166 21.18 14.20 1.29
N ASN A 167 21.31 15.10 0.30
CA ASN A 167 21.72 16.47 0.57
C ASN A 167 20.66 17.24 1.37
N LEU A 168 19.38 17.11 0.99
CA LEU A 168 18.27 17.71 1.73
C LEU A 168 18.21 17.24 3.20
N ILE A 169 18.49 15.95 3.45
CA ILE A 169 18.61 15.40 4.80
C ILE A 169 19.73 16.09 5.58
N ARG A 170 20.93 16.19 5.01
CA ARG A 170 22.12 16.78 5.66
C ARG A 170 21.99 18.28 5.90
N GLU A 171 21.20 18.97 5.08
CA GLU A 171 20.86 20.39 5.25
C GLU A 171 19.82 20.63 6.35
N GLY A 172 19.33 19.57 7.02
CA GLY A 172 18.35 19.68 8.10
C GLY A 172 16.90 19.69 7.62
N LEU A 173 16.63 19.10 6.45
CA LEU A 173 15.28 18.93 5.88
C LEU A 173 14.50 20.25 5.69
N PRO A 174 15.10 21.32 5.13
CA PRO A 174 14.40 22.58 4.92
C PRO A 174 13.15 22.42 4.05
N GLY A 175 12.05 23.04 4.47
CA GLY A 175 10.77 22.99 3.75
C GLY A 175 10.07 21.63 3.76
N CYS A 176 10.59 20.63 4.48
CA CYS A 176 9.91 19.36 4.70
C CYS A 176 8.90 19.48 5.85
N LYS A 177 7.86 18.64 5.82
CA LYS A 177 6.84 18.62 6.88
C LYS A 177 7.11 17.43 7.81
N VAL A 178 7.40 17.70 9.08
CA VAL A 178 7.51 16.65 10.10
C VAL A 178 6.10 16.15 10.44
N LEU A 179 5.84 14.86 10.21
CA LEU A 179 4.58 14.20 10.51
C LEU A 179 4.60 13.49 11.87
N MET A 180 5.77 13.01 12.27
CA MET A 180 6.03 12.41 13.57
C MET A 180 7.45 12.80 14.00
N ALA A 181 7.59 13.33 15.21
CA ALA A 181 8.88 13.70 15.78
C ALA A 181 9.39 12.63 16.79
N PRO A 182 10.72 12.50 16.97
CA PRO A 182 11.29 11.64 18.01
C PRO A 182 10.75 12.00 19.39
N GLN A 183 10.40 10.98 20.18
CA GLN A 183 10.03 11.16 21.58
C GLN A 183 11.31 11.39 22.38
N VAL A 184 11.55 12.63 22.82
CA VAL A 184 12.64 12.95 23.74
C VAL A 184 12.18 12.60 25.15
N TYR A 185 12.57 11.43 25.65
CA TYR A 185 12.35 11.11 27.05
C TYR A 185 13.23 12.03 27.89
N HIS A 186 12.63 13.02 28.56
CA HIS A 186 13.29 13.70 29.65
C HIS A 186 13.44 12.67 30.78
N LEU A 187 14.66 12.15 30.94
CA LEU A 187 15.04 11.51 32.19
C LEU A 187 15.03 12.65 33.22
N GLN A 188 14.02 12.67 34.08
CA GLN A 188 14.09 13.48 35.29
C GLN A 188 15.18 12.84 36.16
N GLU A 189 16.29 13.56 36.31
CA GLU A 189 17.39 13.22 37.22
C GLU A 189 16.93 13.18 38.68
#